data_AF-A0A972C5E7-F1
#
_entry.id   AF-A0A972C5E7-F1
#
_cell.length_a   1.000
_cell.length_b   1.000
_cell.length_c   1.000
_cell.angle_alpha   90.00
_cell.angle_beta   90.00
_cell.angle_gamma   90.00
#
_symmetry.space_group_name_H-M   'P 1'
#
loop_
_entity.id
_entity.type
_entity.pdbx_description
1 polymer ?
#
loop_
_entity_poly.entity_id
_entity_poly.type
_entity_poly.pdbx_seq_one_letter_code
_entity_poly.pdbx_strand_id
1 'polypeptide(L)' 'MLNKRVFTTEDFELMKPNLRKLYPNNRNIDAKIRQQLQFLRDLGLIRFESRGVYKKLWK' A
#
# COMPACT_ATOMS: atom_id res chain seq x y z
N MET A 1 -8.98 12.11 -4.24
CA MET A 1 -8.34 10.82 -3.88
C MET A 1 -7.10 10.97 -2.96
N LEU A 2 -6.36 12.09 -2.93
CA LEU A 2 -5.15 12.22 -2.09
C LEU A 2 -5.36 12.57 -0.60
N ASN A 3 -6.51 13.11 -0.19
CA ASN A 3 -6.74 13.55 1.20
C ASN A 3 -7.10 12.43 2.18
N LYS A 4 -7.19 11.17 1.71
CA LYS A 4 -7.49 10.03 2.58
C LYS A 4 -6.25 9.74 3.44
N ARG A 5 -6.34 10.08 4.72
CA ARG A 5 -5.31 9.76 5.73
C ARG A 5 -5.30 8.28 6.09
N VAL A 6 -6.43 7.59 5.89
CA VAL A 6 -6.59 6.16 6.13
C VAL A 6 -6.83 5.47 4.80
N PHE A 7 -6.17 4.35 4.58
CA PHE A 7 -6.34 3.52 3.40
C PHE A 7 -6.43 2.05 3.80
N THR A 8 -7.18 1.28 3.02
CA THR A 8 -7.40 -0.14 3.26
C THR A 8 -6.72 -1.00 2.21
N THR A 9 -6.70 -2.32 2.43
CA THR A 9 -6.25 -3.26 1.41
C THR A 9 -7.02 -3.16 0.10
N GLU A 10 -8.31 -2.80 0.15
CA GLU A 10 -9.16 -2.60 -1.02
C GLU A 10 -8.70 -1.39 -1.85
N ASP A 11 -8.20 -0.32 -1.21
CA ASP A 11 -7.66 0.83 -1.91
C ASP A 11 -6.44 0.43 -2.79
N PHE A 12 -5.72 -0.66 -2.46
CA PHE A 12 -4.65 -1.17 -3.33
C PHE A 12 -5.15 -1.94 -4.55
N GLU A 13 -6.35 -2.51 -4.53
CA GLU A 13 -6.92 -3.16 -5.72
C GLU A 13 -7.00 -2.16 -6.88
N LEU A 14 -7.34 -0.91 -6.58
CA LEU A 14 -7.35 0.19 -7.55
C LEU A 14 -5.95 0.53 -8.09
N MET A 15 -4.89 0.20 -7.36
CA MET A 15 -3.49 0.44 -7.75
C MET A 15 -2.87 -0.75 -8.50
N LYS A 16 -3.43 -1.96 -8.36
CA LYS A 16 -2.88 -3.19 -9.00
C LYS A 16 -2.72 -3.08 -10.52
N PRO A 17 -3.65 -2.50 -11.29
CA PRO A 17 -3.48 -2.37 -12.74
C PRO A 17 -2.22 -1.56 -13.10
N ASN A 18 -1.97 -0.47 -12.36
CA ASN A 18 -0.78 0.36 -12.58
C ASN A 18 0.50 -0.37 -12.15
N LEU A 19 0.46 -1.08 -11.02
CA LEU A 19 1.60 -1.89 -10.55
C LEU A 19 1.93 -3.04 -11.49
N ARG A 20 0.93 -3.68 -12.11
CA ARG A 20 1.15 -4.72 -13.13
C ARG A 20 1.82 -4.16 -14.38
N LYS A 21 1.46 -2.94 -14.80
CA LYS A 21 2.13 -2.26 -15.92
C LYS A 21 3.58 -1.91 -15.60
N LEU A 22 3.86 -1.45 -14.38
CA LEU A 22 5.22 -1.08 -13.95
C LEU A 22 6.12 -2.31 -13.68
N TYR A 23 5.52 -3.42 -13.22
CA TYR A 23 6.22 -4.67 -12.87
C TYR A 23 5.60 -5.87 -13.63
N PRO A 24 5.71 -5.93 -14.97
CA PRO A 24 5.01 -6.92 -15.79
C PRO A 24 5.43 -8.37 -15.49
N ASN A 25 6.65 -8.57 -15.02
CA ASN A 25 7.18 -9.90 -14.68
C ASN A 25 6.84 -10.35 -13.24
N ASN A 26 6.20 -9.49 -12.44
CA ASN A 26 5.88 -9.84 -11.06
C ASN A 26 4.55 -10.59 -10.98
N ARG A 27 4.64 -11.91 -10.80
CA ARG A 27 3.49 -12.81 -10.68
C ARG A 27 2.73 -12.67 -9.35
N ASN A 28 3.29 -11.96 -8.36
CA ASN A 28 2.70 -11.80 -7.03
C ASN A 28 2.73 -10.32 -6.58
N ILE A 29 1.91 -9.50 -7.25
CA ILE A 29 1.77 -8.07 -6.96
C ILE A 29 1.33 -7.83 -5.49
N ASP A 30 0.52 -8.71 -4.93
CA ASP A 30 0.04 -8.59 -3.54
C ASP A 30 1.19 -8.72 -2.54
N ALA A 31 2.12 -9.65 -2.77
CA ALA A 31 3.33 -9.76 -1.96
C ALA A 31 4.20 -8.50 -2.08
N LYS A 32 4.29 -7.92 -3.28
CA LYS A 32 5.04 -6.67 -3.48
C LYS A 32 4.41 -5.49 -2.75
N ILE A 33 3.08 -5.36 -2.80
CA ILE A 33 2.34 -4.34 -2.05
C ILE A 33 2.60 -4.50 -0.56
N ARG A 34 2.47 -5.71 -0.01
CA ARG A 34 2.76 -5.97 1.41
C ARG A 34 4.20 -5.60 1.79
N GLN A 35 5.18 -5.95 0.96
CA GLN A 35 6.57 -5.57 1.17
C GLN A 35 6.76 -4.05 1.22
N GLN A 36 6.12 -3.30 0.31
CA GLN A 36 6.21 -1.83 0.30
C GLN A 36 5.56 -1.21 1.53
N LEU A 37 4.43 -1.76 2.00
CA LEU A 37 3.76 -1.28 3.21
C LEU A 37 4.61 -1.51 4.47
N GLN A 38 5.30 -2.64 4.55
CA GLN A 38 6.25 -2.90 5.65
C GLN A 38 7.38 -1.88 5.62
N PHE A 39 7.97 -1.62 4.45
CA PHE A 39 9.02 -0.61 4.31
C PHE A 39 8.55 0.79 4.72
N LEU A 40 7.37 1.23 4.26
CA LEU A 40 6.80 2.52 4.65
C LEU A 40 6.52 2.62 6.16
N ARG A 41 6.12 1.50 6.79
CA ARG A 41 5.92 1.44 8.24
C ARG A 41 7.25 1.58 8.97
N ASP A 42 8.27 0.87 8.51
CA ASP A 42 9.59 0.86 9.14
C ASP A 42 10.28 2.23 9.02
N LEU A 43 9.97 2.99 7.95
CA LEU A 43 10.35 4.39 7.80
C LEU A 43 9.54 5.37 8.68
N GLY A 44 8.54 4.90 9.44
CA GLY A 44 7.67 5.76 10.24
C GLY A 44 6.68 6.61 9.44
N LEU A 45 6.46 6.28 8.16
CA LEU A 45 5.54 7.01 7.29
C LEU A 45 4.10 6.55 7.47
N ILE A 46 3.88 5.26 7.73
CA ILE A 46 2.53 4.72 7.95
C ILE A 46 2.43 3.98 9.29
N ARG A 47 1.22 3.89 9.84
CA ARG A 47 0.87 3.05 10.99
C ARG A 47 -0.15 1.99 10.59
N PHE A 48 0.00 0.77 11.14
CA PHE A 48 -1.02 -0.26 11.07
C PHE A 48 -2.00 -0.07 12.22
N GLU A 49 -3.27 0.20 11.90
CA GLU A 49 -4.31 0.44 12.91
C GLU A 49 -5.04 -0.87 13.23
N SER A 50 -5.37 -1.66 12.20
CA SER A 50 -6.03 -2.96 12.32
C SER A 50 -5.83 -3.77 11.04
N ARG A 51 -6.35 -5.01 11.00
CA ARG A 51 -6.20 -5.92 9.85
C ARG A 51 -6.62 -5.24 8.54
N GLY A 52 -5.63 -4.97 7.68
CA GLY A 52 -5.86 -4.37 6.37
C GLY A 52 -6.12 -2.86 6.39
N VAL A 53 -5.93 -2.18 7.53
CA VAL A 53 -6.14 -0.73 7.68
C VAL A 53 -4.84 -0.03 8.04
N TYR A 54 -4.52 1.00 7.27
CA TYR A 54 -3.28 1.74 7.35
C TYR A 54 -3.55 3.24 7.44
N LYS A 55 -2.72 3.97 8.20
CA LYS A 55 -2.82 5.41 8.38
C LYS A 55 -1.53 6.10 7.96
N LYS A 56 -1.62 7.13 7.12
CA LYS A 56 -0.50 8.03 6.79
C LYS A 56 -0.18 8.90 7.99
N LEU A 57 1.11 9.05 8.29
CA LEU A 57 1.62 9.88 9.38
C LEU A 57 2.21 11.21 8.89
N TRP A 58 2.38 11.38 7.57
CA TRP A 58 2.77 12.65 6.97
C TRP A 58 1.56 13.53 6.61
N LYS A 59 1.78 14.84 6.50
CA LYS A 59 0.78 15.82 6.05
C LYS A 59 0.75 15.92 4.53
#